data_AF-A0A2V8SKE6-F1
#
_entry.id   AF-A0A2V8SKE6-F1
#
_cell.length_a   1.000
_cell.length_b   1.000
_cell.length_c   1.000
_cell.angle_alpha   90.00
_cell.angle_beta   90.00
_cell.angle_gamma   90.00
#
_symmetry.space_group_name_H-M   'P 1'
#
loop_
_entity.id
_entity.type
_entity.pdbx_description
1 polymer ?
#
loop_
_entity_poly.entity_id
_entity_poly.type
_entity_poly.pdbx_seq_one_letter_code
_entity_poly.pdbx_strand_id
1 'polypeptide(L)'
;MHRSGLAGSDEVEAWVRVGNDLEPYARALCPAIGEIKDRLLRAGATAAGMTGSGSAVFGVFRNPVLLERATRELERSGWIVLCCATLGRADHRRGLGLT
;
A
#
# COMPACT_ATOMS: atom_id res chain seq x y z
N MET A 1 -23.94 -23.37 -1.53
CA MET A 1 -23.21 -22.67 -0.45
C MET A 1 -21.76 -22.49 -0.91
N HIS A 2 -21.47 -21.38 -1.59
CA HIS A 2 -20.13 -21.11 -2.13
C HIS A 2 -19.31 -20.41 -1.05
N ARG A 3 -18.34 -21.12 -0.46
CA ARG A 3 -17.33 -20.50 0.38
C ARG A 3 -16.46 -19.61 -0.51
N SER A 4 -16.75 -18.31 -0.51
CA SER A 4 -15.81 -17.25 -0.92
C SER A 4 -14.67 -17.22 0.09
N GLY A 5 -13.82 -18.25 0.06
CA GLY A 5 -12.58 -18.32 0.80
C GLY A 5 -11.61 -17.27 0.26
N LEU A 6 -10.79 -16.74 1.15
CA LEU A 6 -9.75 -15.75 0.91
C LEU A 6 -8.67 -16.27 -0.07
N ALA A 7 -8.99 -16.35 -1.36
CA ALA A 7 -7.99 -16.45 -2.43
C ALA A 7 -7.25 -15.11 -2.64
N GLY A 8 -7.76 -14.03 -2.04
CA GLY A 8 -7.42 -12.64 -2.37
C GLY A 8 -6.26 -12.01 -1.59
N SER A 9 -5.39 -12.78 -0.93
CA SER A 9 -4.17 -12.19 -0.36
C SER A 9 -3.13 -11.99 -1.45
N ASP A 10 -2.55 -13.08 -1.97
CA ASP A 10 -1.37 -13.04 -2.84
C ASP A 10 -1.61 -12.32 -4.17
N GLU A 11 -2.88 -12.26 -4.60
CA GLU A 11 -3.33 -11.54 -5.79
C GLU A 11 -3.05 -10.03 -5.67
N VAL A 12 -3.25 -9.42 -4.49
CA VAL A 12 -3.01 -7.98 -4.30
C VAL A 12 -1.53 -7.67 -4.49
N GLU A 13 -0.65 -8.41 -3.80
CA GLU A 13 0.79 -8.23 -3.97
C GLU A 13 1.25 -8.52 -5.40
N ALA A 14 0.63 -9.48 -6.09
CA ALA A 14 0.92 -9.75 -7.50
C ALA A 14 0.61 -8.52 -8.38
N TRP A 15 -0.56 -7.90 -8.22
CA TRP A 15 -0.92 -6.67 -8.94
C TRP A 15 -0.02 -5.48 -8.59
N VAL A 16 0.37 -5.34 -7.33
CA VAL A 16 1.33 -4.28 -6.94
C VAL A 16 2.69 -4.51 -7.62
N ARG A 17 3.11 -5.77 -7.79
CA ARG A 17 4.37 -6.14 -8.47
C ARG A 17 4.33 -5.96 -9.99
N VAL A 18 3.16 -5.98 -10.62
CA VAL A 18 3.02 -5.55 -12.04
C VAL A 18 3.56 -4.12 -12.20
N GLY A 19 3.39 -3.30 -11.15
CA GLY A 19 3.99 -1.98 -11.06
C GLY A 19 3.15 -0.89 -11.71
N ASN A 20 3.77 0.27 -11.85
CA ASN A 20 3.16 1.47 -12.39
C ASN A 20 4.08 2.03 -13.48
N ASP A 21 3.59 2.12 -14.71
CA ASP A 21 4.37 2.55 -15.88
C ASP A 21 4.93 3.97 -15.74
N LEU A 22 4.33 4.81 -14.90
CA LEU A 22 4.80 6.17 -14.61
C LEU A 22 5.92 6.20 -13.57
N GLU A 23 6.09 5.14 -12.77
CA GLU A 23 7.05 5.12 -11.66
C GLU A 23 8.50 5.32 -12.09
N PRO A 24 9.02 4.69 -13.17
CA PRO A 24 10.39 4.94 -13.63
C PRO A 24 10.67 6.42 -13.94
N TYR A 25 9.72 7.10 -14.60
CA TYR A 25 9.82 8.52 -14.93
C TYR A 25 9.68 9.41 -13.69
N ALA A 26 8.72 9.09 -12.81
CA ALA A 26 8.51 9.82 -11.57
C ALA A 26 9.74 9.72 -10.65
N ARG A 27 10.40 8.56 -10.56
CA ARG A 27 11.65 8.36 -9.80
C ARG A 27 12.82 9.16 -10.37
N ALA A 28 12.88 9.34 -11.70
CA ALA A 28 13.91 10.17 -12.32
C ALA A 28 13.73 11.66 -11.96
N LEU A 29 12.49 12.13 -11.87
CA LEU A 29 12.16 13.51 -11.48
C LEU A 29 12.24 13.74 -9.97
N CYS A 30 11.87 12.73 -9.17
CA CYS A 30 11.80 12.78 -7.71
C CYS A 30 12.36 11.47 -7.12
N PRO A 31 13.67 11.40 -6.85
CA PRO A 31 14.32 10.19 -6.32
C PRO A 31 13.71 9.67 -5.00
N ALA A 32 13.14 10.59 -4.20
CA ALA A 32 12.47 10.28 -2.95
C ALA A 32 11.34 9.23 -3.08
N ILE A 33 10.70 9.12 -4.26
CA ILE A 33 9.70 8.09 -4.57
C ILE A 33 10.31 6.68 -4.49
N GLY A 34 11.52 6.51 -5.04
CA GLY A 34 12.25 5.24 -4.95
C GLY A 34 12.69 4.95 -3.52
N GLU A 35 13.21 5.97 -2.83
CA GLU A 35 13.69 5.84 -1.46
C GLU A 35 12.59 5.38 -0.50
N ILE A 36 11.38 5.97 -0.59
CA ILE A 36 10.26 5.60 0.29
C ILE A 36 9.73 4.21 -0.05
N LYS A 37 9.67 3.83 -1.33
CA LYS A 37 9.30 2.47 -1.75
C LYS A 37 10.25 1.43 -1.15
N ASP A 38 11.56 1.68 -1.23
CA ASP A 38 12.57 0.78 -0.67
C ASP A 38 12.50 0.73 0.87
N ARG A 39 12.21 1.85 1.53
CA ARG A 39 11.97 1.89 2.99
C ARG A 39 10.78 1.03 3.40
N LEU A 40 9.66 1.14 2.68
CA LEU A 40 8.46 0.33 2.95
C LEU A 40 8.77 -1.17 2.84
N LEU A 41 9.48 -1.57 1.78
CA LEU A 41 9.89 -2.98 1.59
C LEU A 41 10.83 -3.45 2.71
N ARG A 42 11.84 -2.65 3.08
CA ARG A 42 12.75 -2.97 4.20
C ARG A 42 12.03 -3.04 5.55
N ALA A 43 10.97 -2.26 5.73
CA ALA A 43 10.17 -2.26 6.95
C ALA A 43 9.21 -3.47 7.05
N GLY A 44 9.11 -4.30 6.01
CA GLY A 44 8.33 -5.54 6.01
C GLY A 44 7.07 -5.51 5.15
N ALA A 45 6.92 -4.53 4.25
CA ALA A 45 5.85 -4.57 3.25
C ALA A 45 6.08 -5.77 2.31
N THR A 46 5.02 -6.53 2.02
CA THR A 46 5.04 -7.68 1.12
C THR A 46 5.03 -7.27 -0.35
N ALA A 47 4.57 -6.06 -0.63
CA ALA A 47 4.72 -5.35 -1.91
C ALA A 47 4.62 -3.83 -1.66
N ALA A 48 5.20 -3.02 -2.55
CA ALA A 48 5.11 -1.57 -2.48
C ALA A 48 5.18 -0.96 -3.89
N GLY A 49 4.58 0.22 -4.07
CA GLY A 49 4.56 0.92 -5.36
C GLY A 49 4.01 2.35 -5.26
N MET A 50 4.23 3.12 -6.31
CA MET A 50 3.60 4.44 -6.48
C MET A 50 2.17 4.31 -7.01
N THR A 51 1.25 5.14 -6.53
CA THR A 51 -0.13 5.17 -7.03
C THR A 51 -0.37 6.31 -8.03
N GLY A 52 -1.03 6.01 -9.16
CA GLY A 52 -1.35 6.98 -10.22
C GLY A 52 -0.11 7.68 -10.78
N SER A 53 -0.18 8.99 -11.00
CA SER A 53 0.97 9.82 -11.40
C SER A 53 1.90 10.20 -10.24
N GLY A 54 1.65 9.68 -9.03
CA GLY A 54 2.38 10.07 -7.83
C GLY A 54 1.91 11.39 -7.21
N SER A 55 2.58 11.88 -6.16
CA SER A 55 3.81 11.34 -5.55
C SER A 55 3.58 10.29 -4.46
N ALA A 56 2.33 9.92 -4.18
CA ALA A 56 2.02 8.97 -3.13
C ALA A 56 2.59 7.58 -3.42
N VAL A 57 3.25 6.99 -2.42
CA VAL A 57 3.77 5.62 -2.42
C VAL A 57 3.08 4.86 -1.30
N PHE A 58 2.71 3.62 -1.57
CA PHE A 58 2.05 2.75 -0.61
C PHE A 58 2.80 1.42 -0.47
N GLY A 59 2.60 0.77 0.68
CA GLY A 59 3.10 -0.56 0.98
C GLY A 59 1.99 -1.44 1.54
N VAL A 60 1.95 -2.70 1.13
CA VAL A 60 1.02 -3.71 1.63
C VAL A 60 1.69 -4.46 2.78
N PHE A 61 1.04 -4.53 3.94
CA PHE A 61 1.54 -5.25 5.10
C PHE A 61 0.57 -6.36 5.50
N ARG A 62 1.10 -7.57 5.70
CA ARG A 62 0.36 -8.70 6.27
C ARG A 62 0.52 -8.82 7.78
N ASN A 63 1.63 -8.30 8.31
CA ASN A 63 1.94 -8.33 9.73
C ASN A 63 1.61 -6.97 10.36
N PRO A 64 0.59 -6.88 11.23
CA PRO A 64 0.20 -5.62 11.87
C PRO A 64 1.31 -5.02 12.74
N VAL A 65 2.15 -5.85 13.37
CA VAL A 65 3.29 -5.39 14.18
C VAL A 65 4.34 -4.70 13.30
N LEU A 66 4.60 -5.24 12.11
CA LEU A 66 5.53 -4.61 11.15
C LEU A 66 4.94 -3.32 10.58
N LEU A 67 3.63 -3.31 10.28
CA LEU A 67 2.92 -2.09 9.86
C LEU A 67 3.06 -0.98 10.90
N GLU A 68 2.73 -1.25 12.16
CA GLU A 68 2.83 -0.26 13.24
C GLU A 68 4.26 0.25 13.45
N ARG A 69 5.25 -0.61 13.30
CA ARG A 69 6.67 -0.21 13.38
C ARG A 69 7.05 0.69 12.21
N ALA A 70 6.66 0.32 10.99
CA ALA A 70 6.93 1.08 9.77
C ALA A 70 6.28 2.48 9.84
N THR A 71 5.03 2.56 10.30
CA THR A 71 4.32 3.83 10.50
C THR A 71 5.08 4.75 11.44
N ARG A 72 5.44 4.26 12.63
CA ARG A 72 6.18 5.04 13.63
C ARG A 72 7.54 5.52 13.13
N GLU A 73 8.22 4.72 12.30
CA GLU A 73 9.48 5.10 11.67
C GLU A 73 9.26 6.23 10.65
N LEU A 74 8.27 6.07 9.77
CA LEU A 74 8.01 7.01 8.68
C LEU A 74 7.41 8.33 9.15
N GLU A 75 6.61 8.35 10.22
CA GLU A 75 6.08 9.58 10.81
C GLU A 75 7.19 10.55 11.25
N ARG A 76 8.38 10.03 11.61
CA ARG A 76 9.54 10.83 12.00
C ARG A 76 10.33 11.40 10.83
N SER A 77 9.94 11.08 9.60
CA SER A 77 10.70 11.43 8.39
C SER A 77 10.17 12.66 7.64
N GLY A 78 9.16 13.36 8.19
CA GLY A 78 8.57 14.57 7.60
C GLY A 78 7.53 14.30 6.52
N TRP A 79 7.16 13.04 6.29
CA TRP A 79 6.14 12.62 5.33
C TRP A 79 4.75 12.61 5.96
N ILE A 80 3.73 12.84 5.14
CA ILE A 80 2.35 12.54 5.52
C ILE A 80 2.18 11.01 5.43
N VAL A 81 1.96 10.37 6.58
CA VAL A 81 1.78 8.93 6.68
C VAL A 81 0.32 8.64 6.99
N LEU A 82 -0.32 7.84 6.14
CA LEU A 82 -1.72 7.43 6.29
C LEU A 82 -1.79 5.91 6.44
N CYS A 83 -2.28 5.44 7.59
CA CYS A 83 -2.60 4.03 7.77
C CYS A 83 -4.00 3.75 7.27
N CYS A 84 -4.13 2.79 6.35
CA CYS A 84 -5.40 2.41 5.76
C CYS A 84 -5.60 0.90 5.88
N ALA A 85 -6.85 0.49 6.02
CA ALA A 85 -7.26 -0.92 5.96
C ALA A 85 -8.20 -1.11 4.77
N THR A 86 -8.07 -2.23 4.07
CA THR A 86 -9.00 -2.59 2.99
C THR A 86 -10.37 -2.92 3.60
N LEU A 87 -11.40 -2.21 3.16
CA LEU A 87 -12.78 -2.54 3.49
C LEU A 87 -13.35 -3.50 2.46
N GLY A 88 -14.10 -4.50 2.92
CA GLY A 88 -14.95 -5.31 2.05
C GLY A 88 -15.99 -4.44 1.36
N ARG A 89 -16.44 -4.84 0.17
CA ARG A 89 -17.46 -4.09 -0.60
C ARG A 89 -18.74 -3.86 0.21
N ALA A 90 -19.15 -4.83 1.02
CA ALA A 90 -20.30 -4.69 1.92
C ALA A 90 -20.06 -3.66 3.03
N ASP A 91 -18.89 -3.68 3.69
CA ASP A 91 -18.51 -2.70 4.71
C ASP A 91 -18.45 -1.27 4.15
N HIS A 92 -17.85 -1.11 2.96
CA HIS A 92 -17.79 0.17 2.28
C HIS A 92 -19.20 0.72 1.96
N ARG A 93 -20.11 -0.12 1.45
CA ARG A 93 -21.49 0.29 1.17
C ARG A 93 -22.25 0.68 2.43
N ARG A 94 -22.06 -0.06 3.52
CA ARG A 94 -22.61 0.30 4.84
C ARG A 94 -22.10 1.66 5.32
N GLY A 95 -20.80 1.91 5.20
CA GLY A 95 -20.19 3.18 5.60
C GLY A 95 -20.71 4.39 4.83
N LEU A 96 -21.20 4.19 3.61
CA LEU A 96 -21.81 5.23 2.77
C LEU A 96 -23.35 5.38 2.95
N GLY A 97 -23.98 4.56 3.80
CA GLY A 97 -25.44 4.56 3.94
C GLY A 97 -26.20 4.03 2.72
N LEU A 98 -25.56 3.18 1.90
CA LEU A 98 -26.12 2.62 0.66
C LEU A 98 -26.74 1.21 0.85
N THR A 99 -26.99 0.82 2.09
CA THR A 99 -27.57 -0.46 2.53
C THR A 99 -28.31 -0.28 3.83
#